data_AF-A0A0J8RDV5-F1
#
_entry.id   AF-A0A0J8RDV5-F1
#
_cell.length_a   1.000
_cell.length_b   1.000
_cell.length_c   1.000
_cell.angle_alpha   90.00
_cell.angle_beta   90.00
_cell.angle_gamma   90.00
#
_symmetry.space_group_name_H-M   'P 1'
#
loop_
_entity.id
_entity.type
_entity.pdbx_description
1 polymer ?
#
loop_
_entity_poly.entity_id
_entity_poly.type
_entity_poly.pdbx_seq_one_letter_code
_entity_poly.pdbx_strand_id
1 'polypeptide(L)'
;MASRPTVTIATADGKPSGATHPLPTVFTAPIRPDIVQSVHTGIAKNRRQPYAVSEKAGEQTSAESWGTGRAVARIPRVSGGGTHRAGQAAFGNQCRSGRMFAPTKVWRKWHQKINLGQK
;
A
#
# COMPACT_ATOMS: atom_id res chain seq x y z
N MET A 1 -12.81 -38.25 -16.44
CA MET A 1 -13.50 -37.12 -17.09
C MET A 1 -14.82 -36.93 -16.35
N ALA A 2 -15.10 -35.74 -15.81
CA ALA A 2 -16.41 -35.45 -15.23
C ALA A 2 -17.44 -35.28 -16.36
N SER A 3 -18.60 -35.91 -16.25
CA SER A 3 -19.70 -35.74 -17.20
C SER A 3 -20.16 -34.27 -17.22
N ARG A 4 -20.25 -33.67 -18.41
CA ARG A 4 -20.70 -32.27 -18.58
C ARG A 4 -22.21 -32.26 -18.77
N PRO A 5 -23.02 -31.78 -17.82
CA PRO A 5 -24.46 -31.73 -17.98
C PRO A 5 -24.86 -30.71 -19.05
N THR A 6 -26.03 -30.90 -19.66
CA THR A 6 -26.65 -29.92 -20.54
C THR A 6 -27.44 -28.91 -19.72
N VAL A 7 -27.29 -27.62 -20.01
CA VAL A 7 -28.01 -26.53 -19.34
C VAL A 7 -29.01 -25.87 -20.29
N THR A 8 -30.16 -25.46 -19.74
CA THR A 8 -31.23 -24.79 -20.50
C THR A 8 -30.96 -23.28 -20.58
N ILE A 9 -31.16 -22.69 -21.75
CA ILE A 9 -31.03 -21.24 -21.95
C ILE A 9 -32.38 -20.60 -21.58
N ALA A 10 -32.37 -19.63 -20.65
CA ALA A 10 -33.57 -18.90 -20.26
C ALA A 10 -33.83 -17.70 -21.19
N THR A 11 -35.11 -17.36 -21.38
CA THR A 11 -35.55 -16.13 -22.04
C THR A 11 -35.51 -14.95 -21.05
N ALA A 12 -35.67 -13.71 -21.55
CA ALA A 12 -35.72 -12.51 -20.72
C ALA A 12 -36.85 -12.55 -19.66
N ASP A 13 -37.93 -13.29 -19.93
CA ASP A 13 -39.06 -13.50 -19.01
C ASP A 13 -38.77 -14.56 -17.93
N GLY A 14 -37.55 -15.11 -17.89
CA GLY A 14 -37.15 -16.17 -16.97
C GLY A 14 -37.68 -17.56 -17.33
N LYS A 15 -38.33 -17.74 -18.49
CA LYS A 15 -38.86 -19.01 -18.97
C LYS A 15 -37.82 -19.80 -19.76
N PRO A 16 -37.87 -21.14 -19.80
CA PRO A 16 -36.98 -21.92 -20.64
C PRO A 16 -37.25 -21.63 -22.13
N SER A 17 -36.21 -21.32 -22.89
CA SER A 17 -36.32 -21.03 -24.34
C SER A 17 -36.50 -22.27 -25.22
N GLY A 18 -36.34 -23.47 -24.65
CA GLY A 18 -36.27 -24.74 -25.39
C GLY A 18 -34.88 -25.02 -25.99
N ALA A 19 -34.00 -24.02 -26.07
CA ALA A 19 -32.61 -24.21 -26.45
C ALA A 19 -31.76 -24.69 -25.26
N THR A 20 -30.77 -25.54 -25.54
CA THR A 20 -29.86 -26.10 -24.53
C THR A 20 -28.42 -26.05 -25.01
N HIS A 21 -27.47 -26.05 -24.07
CA HIS A 21 -26.05 -26.06 -24.37
C HIS A 21 -25.29 -26.93 -23.35
N PRO A 22 -24.27 -27.71 -23.74
CA PRO A 22 -23.44 -28.43 -22.78
C PRO A 22 -22.65 -27.45 -21.90
N LEU A 23 -22.60 -27.69 -20.59
CA LEU A 23 -21.84 -26.86 -19.64
C LEU A 23 -20.37 -26.78 -20.07
N PRO A 24 -19.76 -25.60 -20.26
CA PRO A 24 -18.35 -25.46 -20.64
C PRO A 24 -17.37 -26.15 -19.69
N THR A 25 -16.22 -26.59 -20.20
CA THR A 25 -15.18 -27.30 -19.41
C THR A 25 -14.58 -26.46 -18.28
N VAL A 26 -14.62 -25.13 -18.38
CA VAL A 26 -14.10 -24.23 -17.35
C VAL A 26 -14.83 -24.38 -16.01
N PHE A 27 -16.11 -24.78 -16.03
CA PHE A 27 -16.90 -24.97 -14.81
C PHE A 27 -16.55 -26.25 -14.04
N THR A 28 -15.79 -27.18 -14.64
CA THR A 28 -15.25 -28.36 -13.95
C THR A 28 -13.77 -28.19 -13.60
N ALA A 29 -13.21 -26.99 -13.75
CA ALA A 29 -11.85 -26.71 -13.34
C ALA A 29 -11.67 -26.86 -11.82
N PRO A 30 -10.48 -27.27 -11.34
CA PRO A 30 -10.23 -27.43 -9.92
C PRO A 30 -10.32 -26.09 -9.19
N ILE A 31 -11.05 -26.07 -8.07
CA ILE A 31 -11.19 -24.89 -7.23
C ILE A 31 -9.97 -24.79 -6.32
N ARG A 32 -9.15 -23.74 -6.52
CA ARG A 32 -7.96 -23.46 -5.74
C ARG A 32 -8.01 -22.07 -5.08
N PRO A 33 -8.61 -21.96 -3.88
CA PRO A 33 -8.80 -20.66 -3.22
C PRO A 33 -7.47 -20.01 -2.83
N ASP A 34 -6.43 -20.81 -2.61
CA ASP A 34 -5.06 -20.35 -2.33
C ASP A 34 -4.46 -19.57 -3.51
N ILE A 35 -4.60 -20.09 -4.74
CA ILE A 35 -4.17 -19.38 -5.97
C ILE A 35 -5.00 -18.12 -6.15
N VAL A 36 -6.33 -18.24 -6.06
CA VAL A 36 -7.24 -17.11 -6.26
C VAL A 36 -6.87 -15.96 -5.32
N GLN A 37 -6.64 -16.25 -4.04
CA GLN A 37 -6.28 -15.24 -3.06
C GLN A 37 -4.91 -14.60 -3.33
N SER A 38 -3.92 -15.41 -3.71
CA SER A 38 -2.57 -14.93 -4.05
C SER A 38 -2.57 -14.00 -5.27
N VAL A 39 -3.25 -14.42 -6.34
CA VAL A 39 -3.38 -13.66 -7.59
C VAL A 39 -4.17 -12.38 -7.37
N HIS A 40 -5.32 -12.46 -6.70
CA HIS A 40 -6.15 -11.31 -6.36
C HIS A 40 -5.34 -10.27 -5.56
N THR A 41 -4.64 -10.71 -4.52
CA THR A 41 -3.82 -9.82 -3.68
C THR A 41 -2.70 -9.15 -4.48
N GLY A 42 -2.07 -9.86 -5.42
CA GLY A 42 -1.06 -9.31 -6.31
C GLY A 42 -1.64 -8.27 -7.29
N ILE A 43 -2.76 -8.58 -7.96
CA ILE A 43 -3.40 -7.68 -8.93
C ILE A 43 -3.89 -6.42 -8.22
N ALA A 44 -4.49 -6.56 -7.03
CA ALA A 44 -4.99 -5.44 -6.23
C ALA A 44 -3.88 -4.48 -5.78
N LYS A 45 -2.61 -4.90 -5.75
CA LYS A 45 -1.47 -4.00 -5.52
C LYS A 45 -1.17 -3.11 -6.72
N ASN A 46 -1.42 -3.59 -7.94
CA ASN A 46 -1.01 -2.91 -9.18
C ASN A 46 -1.84 -1.67 -9.53
N ARG A 47 -3.02 -1.48 -8.91
CA ARG A 47 -3.85 -0.29 -9.12
C ARG A 47 -3.51 0.88 -8.18
N ARG A 48 -2.58 0.69 -7.25
CA ARG A 48 -2.31 1.66 -6.18
C ARG A 48 -1.44 2.80 -6.71
N GLN A 49 -1.70 4.02 -6.24
CA GLN A 49 -0.83 5.16 -6.50
C GLN A 49 0.25 5.28 -5.41
N PRO A 50 1.52 5.55 -5.79
CA PRO A 50 2.57 5.83 -4.82
C PRO A 50 2.25 7.03 -3.94
N TYR A 51 2.63 6.95 -2.66
CA TYR A 51 2.58 8.07 -1.74
C TYR A 51 3.89 8.17 -0.94
N ALA A 52 4.32 9.40 -0.66
CA ALA A 52 5.55 9.69 0.06
C ALA A 52 5.44 11.03 0.79
N VAL A 53 6.22 11.19 1.86
CA VAL A 53 6.43 12.50 2.49
C VAL A 53 7.51 13.28 1.73
N SER A 54 7.48 14.62 1.83
CA SER A 54 8.56 15.44 1.27
C SER A 54 9.89 15.08 1.90
N GLU A 55 10.94 15.00 1.07
CA GLU A 55 12.28 14.60 1.52
C GLU A 55 12.84 15.54 2.58
N LYS A 56 12.53 16.84 2.48
CA LYS A 56 13.00 17.89 3.39
C LYS A 56 12.06 18.15 4.57
N ALA A 57 10.99 17.37 4.73
CA ALA A 57 10.04 17.57 5.83
C ALA A 57 10.73 17.35 7.19
N GLY A 58 10.59 18.34 8.10
CA GLY A 58 11.25 18.32 9.41
C GLY A 58 12.74 18.66 9.39
N GLU A 59 13.31 18.99 8.22
CA GLU A 59 14.73 19.37 8.04
C GLU A 59 14.91 20.82 7.53
N GLN A 60 13.83 21.54 7.25
CA GLN A 60 13.86 22.96 6.84
C GLN A 60 14.04 23.90 8.04
N THR A 61 14.99 23.63 8.93
CA THR A 61 15.29 24.47 10.09
C THR A 61 16.76 24.32 10.44
N SER A 62 17.47 25.43 10.63
CA SER A 62 18.83 25.41 11.15
C SER A 62 18.80 25.13 12.66
N ALA A 63 19.45 24.05 13.09
CA ALA A 63 19.51 23.65 14.49
C ALA A 63 20.82 22.93 14.79
N GLU A 64 21.37 23.16 15.97
CA GLU A 64 22.59 22.49 16.44
C GLU A 64 22.42 21.97 17.87
N SER A 65 23.19 20.95 18.23
CA SER A 65 23.20 20.47 19.61
C SER A 65 24.02 21.44 20.48
N TRP A 66 23.49 21.80 21.64
CA TRP A 66 24.21 22.64 22.61
C TRP A 66 25.27 21.87 23.42
N GLY A 67 25.44 20.56 23.18
CA GLY A 67 26.38 19.73 23.91
C GLY A 67 25.99 19.54 25.38
N THR A 68 26.99 19.36 26.24
CA THR A 68 26.82 19.17 27.69
C THR A 68 26.88 20.49 28.46
N GLY A 69 26.56 20.47 29.76
CA GLY A 69 26.78 21.63 30.66
C GLY A 69 25.61 22.62 30.78
N ARG A 70 24.44 22.30 30.23
CA ARG A 70 23.25 23.17 30.25
C ARG A 70 21.99 22.52 30.85
N ALA A 71 22.15 21.42 31.58
CA ALA A 71 21.05 20.63 32.18
C ALA A 71 19.90 20.28 31.21
N VAL A 72 20.22 20.05 29.93
CA VAL A 72 19.26 19.68 28.89
C VAL A 72 19.78 18.52 28.05
N ALA A 73 18.87 17.78 27.41
CA ALA A 73 19.22 16.71 26.48
C ALA A 73 20.00 17.24 25.26
N ARG A 74 20.91 16.41 24.73
CA ARG A 74 21.84 16.72 23.63
C ARG A 74 21.21 16.73 22.22
N ILE A 75 19.90 16.94 22.13
CA ILE A 75 19.17 17.00 20.86
C ILE A 75 19.42 18.35 20.17
N PRO A 76 19.54 18.41 18.83
CA PRO A 76 19.65 19.67 18.10
C PRO A 76 18.49 20.62 18.41
N ARG A 77 18.81 21.89 18.64
CA ARG A 77 17.86 22.96 18.99
C ARG A 77 17.92 24.10 17.99
N VAL A 78 16.77 24.69 17.70
CA VAL A 78 16.66 25.83 16.78
C VAL A 78 17.45 27.02 17.32
N SER A 79 18.34 27.57 16.49
CA SER A 79 19.14 28.74 16.83
C SER A 79 18.31 30.02 16.90
N GLY A 80 18.85 31.07 17.53
CA GLY A 80 18.23 32.39 17.61
C GLY A 80 17.52 32.66 18.95
N GLY A 81 16.66 33.68 18.96
CA GLY A 81 15.92 34.16 20.14
C GLY A 81 14.68 34.97 19.75
N GLY A 82 13.90 35.41 20.74
CA GLY A 82 12.74 36.31 20.52
C GLY A 82 11.47 35.65 19.97
N THR A 83 11.45 34.33 19.77
CA THR A 83 10.24 33.57 19.38
C THR A 83 10.07 32.34 20.25
N HIS A 84 8.85 31.82 20.35
CA HIS A 84 8.57 30.58 21.07
C HIS A 84 9.32 29.35 20.51
N ARG A 85 9.78 29.40 19.25
CA ARG A 85 10.44 28.28 18.59
C ARG A 85 11.94 28.20 18.91
N ALA A 86 12.57 29.32 19.25
CA ALA A 86 14.00 29.36 19.59
C ALA A 86 14.32 28.46 20.78
N GLY A 87 15.41 27.68 20.71
CA GLY A 87 15.83 26.75 21.75
C GLY A 87 15.01 25.45 21.85
N GLN A 88 13.95 25.26 21.05
CA GLN A 88 13.21 24.01 20.99
C GLN A 88 13.95 22.94 20.18
N ALA A 89 13.67 21.67 20.49
CA ALA A 89 14.23 20.52 19.79
C ALA A 89 13.74 20.41 18.32
N ALA A 90 14.62 19.94 17.44
CA ALA A 90 14.39 19.76 16.01
C ALA A 90 15.02 18.47 15.47
N PHE A 91 14.75 18.16 14.20
CA PHE A 91 15.22 17.00 13.42
C PHE A 91 14.80 15.61 13.88
N GLY A 92 14.95 15.28 15.16
CA GLY A 92 14.68 13.94 15.67
C GLY A 92 13.22 13.50 15.51
N ASN A 93 12.98 12.21 15.32
CA ASN A 93 11.65 11.62 15.20
C ASN A 93 10.81 11.69 16.48
N GLN A 94 11.47 11.82 17.63
CA GLN A 94 10.85 12.09 18.92
C GLN A 94 10.53 13.58 19.14
N CYS A 95 11.03 14.47 18.28
CA CYS A 95 10.84 15.91 18.43
C CYS A 95 9.53 16.32 17.77
N ARG A 96 8.77 17.20 18.43
CA ARG A 96 7.59 17.82 17.82
C ARG A 96 8.00 18.54 16.53
N SER A 97 7.31 18.24 15.44
CA SER A 97 7.59 18.78 14.09
C SER A 97 9.00 18.44 13.56
N GLY A 98 9.66 17.43 14.12
CA GLY A 98 10.89 16.85 13.58
C GLY A 98 10.61 15.93 12.39
N ARG A 99 11.66 15.29 11.87
CA ARG A 99 11.56 14.37 10.75
C ARG A 99 11.13 12.99 11.23
N MET A 100 10.21 12.37 10.51
CA MET A 100 9.78 10.99 10.78
C MET A 100 10.94 9.99 10.55
N PHE A 101 10.99 8.94 11.35
CA PHE A 101 11.88 7.81 11.10
C PHE A 101 11.50 7.06 9.81
N ALA A 102 12.48 6.66 9.02
CA ALA A 102 12.31 5.98 7.73
C ALA A 102 11.20 6.61 6.85
N PRO A 103 11.40 7.87 6.37
CA PRO A 103 10.42 8.54 5.53
C PRO A 103 9.99 7.69 4.34
N THR A 104 8.68 7.64 4.07
CA THR A 104 8.14 6.91 2.92
C THR A 104 8.74 7.45 1.62
N LYS A 105 9.15 6.55 0.73
CA LYS A 105 9.77 6.88 -0.55
C LYS A 105 8.88 6.46 -1.72
N VAL A 106 8.88 7.27 -2.76
CA VAL A 106 8.05 7.05 -3.97
C VAL A 106 8.41 5.72 -4.65
N TRP A 107 9.70 5.34 -4.65
CA TRP A 107 10.22 4.13 -5.29
C TRP A 107 10.04 2.85 -4.47
N ARG A 108 9.18 2.84 -3.45
CA ARG A 108 8.75 1.57 -2.83
C ARG A 108 8.23 0.63 -3.94
N LYS A 109 8.47 -0.67 -3.80
CA LYS A 109 7.93 -1.67 -4.74
C LYS A 109 6.42 -1.79 -4.57
N TRP A 110 5.66 -0.95 -5.28
CA TRP A 110 4.19 -0.92 -5.25
C TRP A 110 3.56 -2.05 -6.07
N HIS A 111 4.17 -2.38 -7.20
CA HIS A 111 3.63 -3.32 -8.18
C HIS A 111 4.21 -4.73 -8.01
N GLN A 112 3.40 -5.73 -8.31
CA GLN A 112 3.73 -7.14 -8.27
C GLN A 112 3.45 -7.78 -9.63
N LYS A 113 4.47 -8.41 -10.22
CA LYS A 113 4.31 -9.24 -11.43
C LYS A 113 3.70 -10.58 -11.04
N ILE A 114 2.77 -11.06 -11.86
CA ILE A 114 2.10 -12.35 -11.69
C ILE A 114 2.31 -13.15 -12.97
N ASN A 115 2.50 -14.46 -12.84
CA ASN A 115 2.69 -15.34 -13.98
C ASN A 115 1.39 -15.49 -14.77
N LEU A 116 1.49 -15.49 -16.11
CA LEU A 116 0.31 -15.56 -16.98
C LEU A 116 -0.51 -16.84 -16.74
N GLY A 117 0.14 -17.99 -16.52
CA GLY A 117 -0.56 -19.25 -16.27
C GLY A 117 -1.23 -19.37 -14.89
N GLN A 118 -1.00 -18.41 -13.98
CA GLN A 118 -1.71 -18.33 -12.69
C GLN A 118 -2.87 -17.34 -12.72
N LYS A 119 -2.85 -16.41 -13.67
CA LYS A 119 -3.86 -15.36 -13.84
C LYS A 119 -5.05 -15.90 -14.62
#